data_AF-A0A165C6L6-F1
#
_entry.id   AF-A0A165C6L6-F1
#
_cell.length_a   1.000
_cell.length_b   1.000
_cell.length_c   1.000
_cell.angle_alpha   90.00
_cell.angle_beta   90.00
_cell.angle_gamma   90.00
#
_symmetry.space_group_name_H-M   'P 1'
#
loop_
_entity.id
_entity.type
_entity.pdbx_description
1 polymer ?
#
loop_
_entity_poly.entity_id
_entity_poly.type
_entity_poly.pdbx_seq_one_letter_code
_entity_poly.pdbx_strand_id
1 'polypeptide(L)'
;MNRWWLLVALTAALCVQLVLNVRLSYSVALSHPKSDFLSLVRDSLANDIVIQLENSVHYPVDGAFADEGWASLVPGNGTVRVNGTPYLLGVFHELRCLDLLRRQLRDTATVPFNVSSPAGRRARHCMQYLRQMVLCRANTRLELVTGLYEEHNVIWEQDYVCRDRRGLYAAVKLNQAGL
;
A
#
# COMPACT_ATOMS: atom_id res chain seq x y z
N MET A 1 18.19 -11.38 -56.46
CA MET A 1 17.40 -10.14 -56.20
C MET A 1 17.74 -9.63 -54.80
N ASN A 2 18.49 -8.53 -54.67
CA ASN A 2 18.92 -7.99 -53.38
C ASN A 2 17.76 -7.30 -52.65
N ARG A 3 17.37 -7.83 -51.48
CA ARG A 3 16.28 -7.29 -50.64
C ARG A 3 16.78 -6.29 -49.59
N TRP A 4 17.83 -5.53 -49.88
CA TRP A 4 18.46 -4.57 -48.95
C TRP A 4 17.50 -3.48 -48.48
N TRP A 5 16.50 -3.13 -49.30
CA TRP A 5 15.44 -2.19 -48.95
C TRP A 5 14.55 -2.65 -47.78
N LEU A 6 14.40 -3.97 -47.55
CA LEU A 6 13.66 -4.49 -46.39
C LEU A 6 14.41 -4.25 -45.08
N LEU A 7 15.74 -4.36 -45.08
CA LEU A 7 16.56 -4.10 -43.90
C LEU A 7 16.53 -2.61 -43.54
N VAL A 8 16.60 -1.73 -44.54
CA VAL A 8 16.49 -0.28 -44.33
C VAL A 8 15.10 0.12 -43.81
N ALA A 9 14.03 -0.50 -44.34
CA ALA A 9 12.67 -0.23 -43.85
C ALA A 9 12.46 -0.71 -42.41
N LEU A 10 12.99 -1.89 -42.05
CA LEU A 10 12.91 -2.44 -40.70
C LEU A 10 13.69 -1.61 -39.69
N THR A 11 14.91 -1.17 -40.01
CA THR A 11 15.69 -0.32 -39.10
C THR A 11 15.05 1.05 -38.91
N ALA A 12 14.52 1.66 -39.97
CA ALA A 12 13.77 2.91 -39.86
C ALA A 12 12.53 2.76 -38.98
N ALA A 13 11.75 1.69 -39.16
CA ALA A 13 10.57 1.40 -38.32
C ALA A 13 10.96 1.17 -36.85
N LEU A 14 12.04 0.44 -36.59
CA LEU A 14 12.52 0.20 -35.23
C LEU A 14 12.96 1.50 -34.55
N CYS A 15 13.67 2.37 -35.27
CA CYS A 15 14.08 3.69 -34.76
C CYS A 15 12.87 4.58 -34.46
N VAL A 16 11.87 4.62 -35.34
CA VAL A 16 10.62 5.37 -35.11
C VAL A 16 9.90 4.83 -33.88
N GLN A 17 9.78 3.50 -33.75
CA GLN A 17 9.14 2.86 -32.61
C GLN A 17 9.89 3.16 -31.29
N LEU A 18 11.23 3.15 -31.32
CA LEU A 18 12.05 3.48 -30.16
C LEU A 18 11.85 4.94 -29.75
N VAL A 19 11.85 5.87 -30.71
CA VAL A 19 11.62 7.30 -30.46
C VAL A 19 10.22 7.53 -29.90
N LEU A 20 9.19 6.86 -30.44
CA LEU A 20 7.82 6.94 -29.93
C LEU A 20 7.72 6.40 -28.49
N ASN A 21 8.35 5.26 -28.20
CA ASN A 21 8.38 4.70 -26.85
C ASN A 21 9.11 5.60 -25.85
N VAL A 22 10.25 6.18 -26.25
CA VAL A 22 10.99 7.14 -25.41
C VAL A 22 10.17 8.41 -25.18
N ARG A 23 9.54 8.96 -26.22
CA ARG A 23 8.65 10.13 -26.13
C ARG A 23 7.45 9.86 -25.22
N LEU A 24 6.83 8.68 -25.34
CA LEU A 24 5.69 8.29 -24.51
C LEU A 24 6.13 8.13 -23.04
N SER A 25 7.27 7.47 -22.79
CA SER A 25 7.81 7.28 -21.44
C SER A 25 8.20 8.61 -20.78
N TYR A 26 8.84 9.52 -21.53
CA TYR A 26 9.17 10.86 -21.05
C TYR A 26 7.92 11.69 -20.79
N SER A 27 6.92 11.63 -21.68
CA SER A 27 5.65 12.35 -21.50
C SER A 27 4.92 11.86 -20.25
N VAL A 28 4.90 10.55 -19.99
CA VAL A 28 4.33 9.97 -18.76
C VAL A 28 5.10 10.45 -17.53
N ALA A 29 6.43 10.43 -17.55
CA ALA A 29 7.26 10.89 -16.44
C ALA A 29 7.11 12.39 -16.15
N LEU A 30 6.99 13.23 -17.19
CA LEU A 30 6.74 14.67 -17.06
C LEU A 30 5.30 14.99 -16.68
N SER A 31 4.34 14.13 -17.05
CA SER A 31 2.93 14.27 -16.69
C SER A 31 2.60 13.85 -15.26
N HIS A 32 3.56 13.25 -14.54
CA HIS A 32 3.50 13.14 -13.09
C HIS A 32 4.16 14.38 -12.48
N PRO A 33 3.40 15.48 -12.24
CA PRO A 33 3.94 16.59 -11.47
C PRO A 33 4.42 16.02 -10.14
N LYS A 34 5.70 16.25 -9.81
CA LYS A 34 6.13 16.21 -8.42
C LYS A 34 5.35 17.32 -7.73
N SER A 35 4.22 16.97 -7.13
CA SER A 35 3.48 17.93 -6.33
C SER A 35 4.25 18.20 -5.06
N ASP A 36 4.15 19.43 -4.54
CA ASP A 36 4.74 19.81 -3.26
C ASP A 36 4.32 18.83 -2.14
N PHE A 37 3.10 18.29 -2.25
CA PHE A 37 2.61 17.23 -1.38
C PHE A 37 3.41 15.92 -1.46
N LEU A 38 3.82 15.47 -2.65
CA LEU A 38 4.60 14.24 -2.78
C LEU A 38 6.04 14.40 -2.26
N SER A 39 6.65 15.58 -2.42
CA SER A 39 7.91 15.89 -1.74
C SER A 39 7.72 15.94 -0.23
N LEU A 40 6.67 16.60 0.25
CA LEU A 40 6.36 16.69 1.68
C LEU A 40 6.16 15.31 2.31
N VAL A 41 5.43 14.41 1.64
CA VAL A 41 5.23 13.02 2.11
C VAL A 41 6.55 12.26 2.15
N ARG A 42 7.40 12.39 1.13
CA ARG A 42 8.71 11.74 1.10
C ARG A 42 9.59 12.22 2.24
N ASP A 43 9.65 13.53 2.45
CA ASP A 43 10.49 14.15 3.48
C ASP A 43 9.94 13.83 4.88
N SER A 44 8.61 13.74 5.02
CA SER A 44 7.92 13.31 6.25
C SER A 44 8.20 11.86 6.64
N LEU A 45 8.63 11.02 5.69
CA LEU A 45 9.00 9.62 5.91
C LEU A 45 10.53 9.43 5.91
N ALA A 46 11.32 10.51 6.00
CA ALA A 46 12.77 10.44 5.96
C ALA A 46 13.37 9.80 7.22
N ASN A 47 12.68 9.90 8.37
CA ASN A 47 13.15 9.40 9.64
C ASN A 47 12.66 7.98 9.92
N ASP A 48 13.50 7.21 10.59
CA ASP A 48 13.16 5.90 11.12
C ASP A 48 12.95 5.98 12.64
N ILE A 49 12.08 5.11 13.15
CA ILE A 49 11.80 4.91 14.57
C ILE A 49 11.88 3.42 14.89
N VAL A 50 12.33 3.10 16.10
CA VAL A 50 12.31 1.73 16.61
C VAL A 50 10.99 1.52 17.36
N ILE A 51 10.29 0.44 17.02
CA ILE A 51 9.04 0.03 17.64
C ILE A 51 9.17 -1.43 18.05
N GLN A 52 8.93 -1.74 19.33
CA GLN A 52 8.69 -3.11 19.78
C GLN A 52 7.35 -3.57 19.20
N LEU A 53 7.38 -4.61 18.38
CA LEU A 53 6.14 -5.26 17.94
C LEU A 53 5.79 -6.29 19.01
N GLU A 54 4.65 -6.12 19.66
CA GLU A 54 4.14 -7.02 20.69
C GLU A 54 2.64 -7.20 20.52
N ASN A 55 2.07 -8.17 21.25
CA ASN A 55 0.62 -8.30 21.33
C ASN A 55 0.02 -7.00 21.89
N SER A 56 -0.71 -6.29 21.03
CA SER A 56 -1.29 -5.01 21.39
C SER A 56 -2.70 -5.21 21.95
N VAL A 57 -2.98 -4.52 23.06
CA VAL A 57 -4.36 -4.29 23.51
C VAL A 57 -5.12 -3.32 22.60
N HIS A 58 -4.39 -2.62 21.72
CA HIS A 58 -4.97 -1.72 20.73
C HIS A 58 -5.35 -2.47 19.46
N TYR A 59 -6.38 -1.97 18.78
CA TYR A 59 -6.91 -2.54 17.53
C TYR A 59 -7.37 -4.01 17.66
N PRO A 60 -8.15 -4.39 18.69
CA PRO A 60 -8.63 -5.76 18.83
C PRO A 60 -9.55 -6.15 17.66
N VAL A 61 -9.74 -7.46 17.46
CA VAL A 61 -10.63 -7.99 16.42
C VAL A 61 -12.08 -7.57 16.68
N ASP A 62 -12.50 -7.57 17.95
CA ASP A 62 -13.85 -7.23 18.40
C ASP A 62 -13.82 -6.50 19.75
N GLY A 63 -14.98 -6.02 20.21
CA GLY A 63 -15.16 -5.32 21.48
C GLY A 63 -15.62 -3.87 21.31
N ALA A 64 -16.02 -3.24 22.42
CA ALA A 64 -16.68 -1.93 22.42
C ALA A 64 -15.89 -0.81 21.73
N PHE A 65 -14.56 -0.89 21.76
CA PHE A 65 -13.66 0.13 21.19
C PHE A 65 -12.98 -0.31 19.89
N ALA A 66 -13.27 -1.51 19.38
CA ALA A 66 -12.59 -2.05 18.20
C ALA A 66 -12.85 -1.16 16.98
N ASP A 67 -14.11 -0.90 16.65
CA ASP A 67 -14.46 -0.17 15.43
C ASP A 67 -13.95 1.29 15.46
N GLU A 68 -14.00 1.96 16.61
CA GLU A 68 -13.45 3.32 16.78
C GLU A 68 -11.91 3.32 16.65
N GLY A 69 -11.24 2.38 17.31
CA GLY A 69 -9.79 2.23 17.24
C GLY A 69 -9.33 2.04 15.79
N TRP A 70 -9.94 1.10 15.06
CA TRP A 70 -9.61 0.86 13.65
C TRP A 70 -9.95 2.05 12.75
N ALA A 71 -11.05 2.76 12.99
CA ALA A 71 -11.40 3.97 12.23
C ALA A 71 -10.37 5.10 12.43
N SER A 72 -9.80 5.23 13.63
CA SER A 72 -8.80 6.27 13.95
C SER A 72 -7.50 6.19 13.15
N LEU A 73 -7.21 5.01 12.58
CA LEU A 73 -6.00 4.78 11.78
C LEU A 73 -5.97 5.58 10.47
N VAL A 74 -7.13 6.03 9.98
CA VAL A 74 -7.24 6.75 8.71
C VAL A 74 -7.81 8.14 8.94
N PRO A 75 -7.04 9.22 8.70
CA PRO A 75 -7.53 10.59 8.89
C PRO A 75 -8.62 10.91 7.85
N GLY A 76 -9.81 11.25 8.36
CA GLY A 76 -10.99 11.54 7.54
C GLY A 76 -11.32 10.38 6.60
N ASN A 77 -11.36 10.65 5.30
CA ASN A 77 -11.59 9.62 4.29
C ASN A 77 -10.29 9.03 3.69
N GLY A 78 -9.12 9.35 4.24
CA GLY A 78 -7.82 8.90 3.74
C GLY A 78 -7.41 9.50 2.38
N THR A 79 -8.21 10.41 1.84
CA THR A 79 -7.89 11.07 0.57
C THR A 79 -7.13 12.37 0.79
N VAL A 80 -6.32 12.71 -0.21
CA VAL A 80 -5.59 13.96 -0.34
C VAL A 80 -5.86 14.57 -1.71
N ARG A 81 -5.71 15.88 -1.84
CA ARG A 81 -5.88 16.61 -3.08
C ARG A 81 -4.52 17.03 -3.61
N VAL A 82 -4.21 16.65 -4.84
CA VAL A 82 -3.01 17.08 -5.55
C VAL A 82 -3.48 17.80 -6.81
N ASN A 83 -3.13 19.08 -6.96
CA ASN A 83 -3.57 19.94 -8.06
C ASN A 83 -5.10 19.91 -8.29
N GLY A 84 -5.87 19.83 -7.21
CA GLY A 84 -7.34 19.75 -7.26
C GLY A 84 -7.92 18.35 -7.56
N THR A 85 -7.08 17.35 -7.81
CA THR A 85 -7.54 15.97 -8.02
C THR A 85 -7.44 15.16 -6.72
N PRO A 86 -8.51 14.44 -6.30
CA PRO A 86 -8.46 13.60 -5.11
C PRO A 86 -7.74 12.26 -5.38
N TYR A 87 -6.91 11.83 -4.43
CA TYR A 87 -6.19 10.56 -4.43
C TYR A 87 -6.32 9.89 -3.07
N LEU A 88 -6.48 8.56 -3.05
CA LEU A 88 -6.36 7.76 -1.84
C LEU A 88 -4.89 7.35 -1.64
N LEU A 89 -4.30 7.63 -0.48
CA LEU A 89 -2.95 7.15 -0.21
C LEU A 89 -2.95 5.64 0.01
N GLY A 90 -1.93 4.97 -0.54
CA GLY A 90 -1.74 3.52 -0.42
C GLY A 90 -1.81 3.03 1.03
N VAL A 91 -1.05 3.64 1.95
CA VAL A 91 -1.06 3.27 3.38
C VAL A 91 -2.45 3.32 4.03
N PHE A 92 -3.32 4.25 3.64
CA PHE A 92 -4.69 4.30 4.17
C PHE A 92 -5.62 3.29 3.48
N HIS A 93 -5.33 2.93 2.22
CA HIS A 93 -5.98 1.80 1.58
C HIS A 93 -5.58 0.48 2.27
N GLU A 94 -4.29 0.28 2.54
CA GLU A 94 -3.73 -0.86 3.27
C GLU A 94 -4.44 -1.04 4.63
N LEU A 95 -4.53 0.01 5.43
CA LEU A 95 -5.18 -0.02 6.75
C LEU A 95 -6.69 -0.29 6.68
N ARG A 96 -7.38 0.23 5.66
CA ARG A 96 -8.80 -0.08 5.42
C ARG A 96 -9.03 -1.52 4.98
N CYS A 97 -8.13 -2.06 4.15
CA CYS A 97 -8.18 -3.46 3.76
C CYS A 97 -8.03 -4.37 5.00
N LEU A 98 -7.12 -4.04 5.92
CA LEU A 98 -6.96 -4.75 7.19
C LEU A 98 -8.23 -4.68 8.05
N ASP A 99 -8.81 -3.49 8.24
CA ASP A 99 -10.06 -3.33 9.00
C ASP A 99 -11.23 -4.09 8.36
N LEU A 100 -11.33 -4.10 7.03
CA LEU A 100 -12.35 -4.87 6.32
C LEU A 100 -12.19 -6.37 6.58
N LEU A 101 -10.97 -6.90 6.48
CA LEU A 101 -10.70 -8.32 6.72
C LEU A 101 -10.96 -8.70 8.18
N ARG A 102 -10.56 -7.86 9.14
CA ARG A 102 -10.89 -8.03 10.55
C ARG A 102 -12.40 -8.18 10.76
N ARG A 103 -13.21 -7.27 10.20
CA ARG A 103 -14.67 -7.37 10.31
C ARG A 103 -15.19 -8.67 9.73
N GLN A 104 -14.64 -9.14 8.61
CA GLN A 104 -15.02 -10.45 8.08
C GLN A 104 -14.67 -11.59 9.05
N LEU A 105 -13.49 -11.58 9.66
CA LEU A 105 -13.10 -12.58 10.66
C LEU A 105 -14.06 -12.58 11.86
N ARG A 106 -14.35 -11.40 12.42
CA ARG A 106 -15.31 -11.26 13.53
C ARG A 106 -16.69 -11.79 13.13
N ASP A 107 -17.20 -11.39 11.98
CA ASP A 107 -18.57 -11.70 11.57
C ASP A 107 -18.72 -13.20 11.19
N THR A 108 -17.63 -13.90 10.81
CA THR A 108 -17.68 -15.33 10.48
C THR A 108 -18.18 -16.22 11.62
N ALA A 109 -18.07 -15.77 12.87
CA ALA A 109 -18.59 -16.48 14.03
C ALA A 109 -20.12 -16.58 14.05
N THR A 110 -20.81 -15.70 13.31
CA THR A 110 -22.28 -15.60 13.30
C THR A 110 -22.88 -15.80 11.90
N VAL A 111 -22.13 -15.50 10.84
CA VAL A 111 -22.59 -15.62 9.45
C VAL A 111 -21.55 -16.38 8.64
N PRO A 112 -21.91 -17.50 7.99
CA PRO A 112 -20.97 -18.22 7.14
C PRO A 112 -20.37 -17.32 6.07
N PHE A 113 -19.04 -17.38 5.92
CA PHE A 113 -18.35 -16.54 4.95
C PHE A 113 -18.78 -16.91 3.52
N ASN A 114 -19.35 -15.94 2.81
CA ASN A 114 -19.73 -16.09 1.41
C ASN A 114 -18.84 -15.23 0.51
N VAL A 115 -17.92 -15.88 -0.20
CA VAL A 115 -16.97 -15.28 -1.14
C VAL A 115 -17.66 -14.47 -2.25
N SER A 116 -18.86 -14.89 -2.66
CA SER A 116 -19.63 -14.26 -3.74
C SER A 116 -20.46 -13.07 -3.28
N SER A 117 -20.66 -12.89 -1.96
CA SER A 117 -21.37 -11.73 -1.40
C SER A 117 -20.61 -10.41 -1.67
N PRO A 118 -21.26 -9.24 -1.59
CA PRO A 118 -20.57 -7.95 -1.68
C PRO A 118 -19.42 -7.80 -0.65
N ALA A 119 -19.57 -8.36 0.55
CA ALA A 119 -18.52 -8.37 1.56
C ALA A 119 -17.36 -9.30 1.16
N GLY A 120 -17.66 -10.53 0.72
CA GLY A 120 -16.68 -11.49 0.22
C GLY A 120 -15.89 -10.99 -0.99
N ARG A 121 -16.54 -10.29 -1.93
CA ARG A 121 -15.85 -9.67 -3.08
C ARG A 121 -14.85 -8.59 -2.64
N ARG A 122 -15.22 -7.76 -1.66
CA ARG A 122 -14.30 -6.79 -1.07
C ARG A 122 -13.16 -7.46 -0.31
N ALA A 123 -13.44 -8.53 0.44
CA ALA A 123 -12.41 -9.31 1.13
C ALA A 123 -11.39 -9.90 0.14
N ARG A 124 -11.86 -10.51 -0.96
CA ARG A 124 -10.96 -11.00 -2.03
C ARG A 124 -10.10 -9.88 -2.60
N HIS A 125 -10.68 -8.72 -2.88
CA HIS A 125 -9.93 -7.56 -3.37
C HIS A 125 -8.84 -7.15 -2.36
N CYS A 126 -9.19 -7.04 -1.08
CA CYS A 126 -8.26 -6.69 0.00
C CYS A 126 -7.12 -7.72 0.12
N MET A 127 -7.42 -9.02 0.01
CA MET A 127 -6.40 -10.08 0.04
C MET A 127 -5.42 -9.97 -1.13
N GLN A 128 -5.90 -9.65 -2.35
CA GLN A 128 -5.00 -9.45 -3.48
C GLN A 128 -4.17 -8.17 -3.33
N TYR A 129 -4.76 -7.12 -2.77
CA TYR A 129 -4.06 -5.87 -2.49
C TYR A 129 -2.93 -6.08 -1.46
N LEU A 130 -3.21 -6.73 -0.33
CA LEU A 130 -2.20 -7.04 0.69
C LEU A 130 -1.11 -7.97 0.15
N ARG A 131 -1.46 -8.97 -0.68
CA ARG A 131 -0.47 -9.79 -1.39
C ARG A 131 0.46 -8.94 -2.24
N GLN A 132 -0.08 -8.02 -3.04
CA GLN A 132 0.74 -7.11 -3.85
C GLN A 132 1.68 -6.27 -2.97
N MET A 133 1.20 -5.78 -1.83
CA MET A 133 2.00 -4.99 -0.92
C MET A 133 3.16 -5.79 -0.31
N VAL A 134 2.92 -7.03 0.12
CA VAL A 134 3.97 -7.92 0.62
C VAL A 134 5.01 -8.19 -0.47
N LEU A 135 4.58 -8.41 -1.72
CA LEU A 135 5.51 -8.64 -2.82
C LEU A 135 6.34 -7.41 -3.19
N CYS A 136 5.78 -6.21 -3.07
CA CYS A 136 6.47 -4.95 -3.41
C CYS A 136 7.33 -4.39 -2.27
N ARG A 137 7.05 -4.77 -1.01
CA ARG A 137 7.71 -4.25 0.20
C ARG A 137 8.02 -5.37 1.18
N ALA A 138 8.54 -6.49 0.68
CA ALA A 138 8.82 -7.66 1.48
C ALA A 138 9.72 -7.30 2.67
N ASN A 139 9.30 -7.71 3.88
CA ASN A 139 10.17 -7.66 5.04
C ASN A 139 11.19 -8.80 4.92
N THR A 140 12.47 -8.46 4.84
CA THR A 140 13.57 -9.42 4.70
C THR A 140 14.25 -9.78 6.02
N ARG A 141 13.70 -9.34 7.16
CA ARG A 141 14.18 -9.69 8.49
C ARG A 141 14.03 -11.20 8.74
N LEU A 142 15.00 -11.79 9.42
CA LEU A 142 14.89 -13.13 9.97
C LEU A 142 14.06 -13.11 11.26
N GLU A 143 13.16 -14.07 11.38
CA GLU A 143 12.38 -14.32 12.61
C GLU A 143 12.92 -15.59 13.28
N LEU A 144 13.04 -15.57 14.61
CA LEU A 144 13.66 -16.68 15.35
C LEU A 144 12.68 -17.85 15.43
N VAL A 145 13.11 -19.01 14.92
CA VAL A 145 12.34 -20.25 14.98
C VAL A 145 12.69 -21.00 16.27
N THR A 146 11.72 -21.21 17.15
CA THR A 146 11.88 -21.87 18.47
C THR A 146 11.62 -23.38 18.45
N GLY A 147 11.06 -23.90 17.36
CA GLY A 147 10.83 -25.34 17.14
C GLY A 147 10.44 -25.60 15.68
N LEU A 148 10.51 -26.84 15.17
CA LEU A 148 10.09 -27.14 13.79
C LEU A 148 8.71 -27.80 13.68
N TYR A 149 8.14 -28.20 14.82
CA TYR A 149 6.98 -29.11 14.87
C TYR A 149 5.89 -28.70 15.88
N GLU A 150 5.96 -27.50 16.45
CA GLU A 150 4.95 -26.95 17.38
C GLU A 150 4.21 -25.77 16.74
N GLU A 151 2.92 -25.60 17.05
CA GLU A 151 2.18 -24.39 16.68
C GLU A 151 2.77 -23.17 17.43
N HIS A 152 3.00 -22.05 16.74
CA HIS A 152 3.63 -20.82 17.27
C HIS A 152 5.14 -20.89 17.54
N ASN A 153 5.86 -21.57 16.66
CA ASN A 153 7.31 -21.74 16.72
C ASN A 153 8.13 -20.54 16.19
N VAL A 154 7.54 -19.36 16.02
CA VAL A 154 8.25 -18.17 15.53
C VAL A 154 8.07 -17.03 16.51
N ILE A 155 9.18 -16.52 17.04
CA ILE A 155 9.18 -15.30 17.86
C ILE A 155 9.15 -14.10 16.91
N TRP A 156 7.99 -13.50 16.79
CA TRP A 156 7.77 -12.29 16.02
C TRP A 156 7.87 -11.03 16.90
N GLU A 157 7.78 -11.17 18.23
CA GLU A 157 7.90 -10.06 19.16
C GLU A 157 9.35 -9.59 19.26
N GLN A 158 9.68 -8.52 18.54
CA GLN A 158 11.03 -7.98 18.47
C GLN A 158 10.99 -6.47 18.14
N ASP A 159 12.13 -5.80 18.26
CA ASP A 159 12.30 -4.41 17.81
C ASP A 159 12.31 -4.31 16.29
N TYR A 160 11.42 -3.53 15.69
CA TYR A 160 11.38 -3.21 14.26
C TYR A 160 11.80 -1.76 14.01
N VAL A 161 12.66 -1.58 13.00
CA VAL A 161 12.95 -0.25 12.45
C VAL A 161 11.87 0.08 11.42
N CYS A 162 11.02 1.05 11.74
CA CYS A 162 9.91 1.48 10.92
C CYS A 162 10.10 2.93 10.48
N ARG A 163 9.48 3.30 9.36
CA ARG A 163 9.38 4.71 8.95
C ARG A 163 8.49 5.48 9.92
N ASP A 164 8.93 6.64 10.38
CA ASP A 164 8.13 7.52 11.24
C ASP A 164 6.95 8.08 10.45
N ARG A 165 5.74 7.63 10.78
CA ARG A 165 4.53 8.04 10.08
C ARG A 165 3.95 9.34 10.62
N ARG A 166 4.40 9.88 11.75
CA ARG A 166 3.79 11.08 12.36
C ARG A 166 3.78 12.26 11.40
N GLY A 167 4.88 12.48 10.68
CA GLY A 167 4.98 13.51 9.64
C GLY A 167 3.96 13.30 8.51
N LEU A 168 3.80 12.05 8.05
CA LEU A 168 2.81 11.72 7.03
C LEU A 168 1.39 12.07 7.47
N TYR A 169 1.01 11.73 8.70
CA TYR A 169 -0.32 12.06 9.22
C TYR A 169 -0.52 13.57 9.34
N ALA A 170 0.51 14.32 9.74
CA ALA A 170 0.46 15.78 9.78
C ALA A 170 0.29 16.38 8.38
N ALA A 171 1.09 15.93 7.40
CA ALA A 171 1.02 16.38 6.01
C ALA A 171 -0.36 16.11 5.38
N VAL A 172 -0.96 14.94 5.66
CA VAL A 172 -2.30 14.60 5.19
C VAL A 172 -3.36 15.50 5.81
N LYS A 173 -3.28 15.78 7.12
CA LYS A 173 -4.22 16.69 7.80
C LYS A 173 -4.17 18.10 7.21
N LEU A 174 -2.98 18.64 6.97
CA LEU A 174 -2.80 19.95 6.33
C LEU A 174 -3.43 19.96 4.93
N ASN A 175 -3.11 18.94 4.12
CA ASN A 175 -3.67 18.82 2.78
C ASN A 175 -5.21 18.71 2.78
N GLN A 176 -5.80 17.98 3.74
CA GLN A 176 -7.24 17.87 3.90
C GLN A 176 -7.90 19.18 4.38
N ALA A 177 -7.16 20.01 5.11
CA ALA A 177 -7.57 21.36 5.49
C ALA A 177 -7.42 22.39 4.36
N GLY A 178 -6.78 22.01 3.24
CA GLY A 178 -6.46 22.93 2.14
C GLY A 178 -5.30 23.87 2.44
N LEU A 179 -4.42 23.48 3.36
CA LEU A 179 -3.24 24.23 3.82
C LEU A 179 -1.94 23.62 3.29
#